data_AF-A0A7L2SJP6-F1
#
_entry.id   AF-A0A7L2SJP6-F1
#
_cell.length_a   1.000
_cell.length_b   1.000
_cell.length_c   1.000
_cell.angle_alpha   90.00
_cell.angle_beta   90.00
_cell.angle_gamma   90.00
#
_symmetry.space_group_name_H-M   'P 1'
#
loop_
_entity.id
_entity.type
_entity.pdbx_description
1 polymer ?
#
loop_
_entity_poly.entity_id
_entity_poly.type
_entity_poly.pdbx_seq_one_letter_code
_entity_poly.pdbx_strand_id
1 'polypeptide(L)'
;QNAALRRGVLVMRHGERVDQVFGKSWLQQCLTADGKYYRTDLNFPSSLPRRKDSMKQFECDPPLSCCGIFQSRLIGEALLDQEVTVSSVYSSPALRCLQTAQHVLQGLKLNQKVKIRVEPGLFEWTKWEASRAIPNFLTVAELVEASYDIDTSYRGNFPLSSLVPSESYEDYGKRDGAAAPLPPLFAFPGVPGVILIVGHGSSLASLTRALTGLPSRDSGDFAQMVRKIPSLGMCFCEELKDENKWQMVNPPVKTLTHGANAAFNWRNTIMED
;
A
#
# COMPACT_ATOMS: atom_id res chain seq x y z
N GLN A 1 30.55 9.79 -13.12
CA GLN A 1 30.99 8.63 -12.32
C GLN A 1 29.85 7.62 -12.34
N ASN A 2 30.03 6.44 -12.93
CA ASN A 2 29.03 5.38 -12.90
C ASN A 2 28.92 4.85 -11.47
N ALA A 3 27.98 5.40 -10.69
CA ALA A 3 27.58 4.79 -9.44
C ALA A 3 26.99 3.41 -9.79
N ALA A 4 27.73 2.34 -9.50
CA ALA A 4 27.20 0.98 -9.64
C ALA A 4 25.84 0.91 -8.93
N LEU A 5 24.80 0.43 -9.63
CA LEU A 5 23.44 0.33 -9.10
C LEU A 5 23.47 -0.37 -7.73
N ARG A 6 23.10 0.39 -6.69
CA ARG A 6 22.94 -0.14 -5.34
C ARG A 6 21.59 -0.81 -5.22
N ARG A 7 21.53 -1.81 -4.37
CA ARG A 7 20.28 -2.44 -4.02
C ARG A 7 19.52 -1.55 -3.04
N GLY A 8 18.24 -1.33 -3.33
CA GLY A 8 17.40 -0.44 -2.54
C GLY A 8 16.11 -1.13 -2.11
N VAL A 9 15.57 -0.73 -0.97
CA VAL A 9 14.22 -1.08 -0.52
C VAL A 9 13.44 0.21 -0.35
N LEU A 10 12.43 0.41 -1.20
CA LEU A 10 11.53 1.56 -1.14
C LEU A 10 10.21 1.12 -0.53
N VAL A 11 9.95 1.55 0.70
CA VAL A 11 8.69 1.26 1.41
C VAL A 11 7.76 2.44 1.26
N MET A 12 6.52 2.20 0.86
CA MET A 12 5.54 3.23 0.52
C MET A 12 4.17 2.91 1.12
N ARG A 13 3.51 3.93 1.67
CA ARG A 13 2.12 3.85 2.11
C ARG A 13 1.18 3.91 0.91
N HIS A 14 0.09 3.15 0.95
CA HIS A 14 -0.99 3.26 -0.03
C HIS A 14 -1.52 4.69 -0.25
N GLY A 15 -2.19 4.91 -1.40
CA GLY A 15 -2.93 6.14 -1.75
C GLY A 15 -4.12 6.47 -0.86
N GLU A 16 -4.70 7.64 -1.10
CA GLU A 16 -5.95 8.06 -0.47
C GLU A 16 -7.05 7.00 -0.67
N ARG A 17 -7.71 6.61 0.43
CA ARG A 17 -8.80 5.63 0.43
C ARG A 17 -10.15 6.34 0.34
N VAL A 18 -11.13 5.69 -0.27
CA VAL A 18 -12.50 6.24 -0.35
C VAL A 18 -13.12 6.49 1.04
N ASP A 19 -12.90 5.61 2.01
CA ASP A 19 -13.50 5.73 3.34
C ASP A 19 -12.85 6.82 4.20
N GLN A 20 -11.65 7.26 3.86
CA GLN A 20 -11.01 8.44 4.48
C GLN A 20 -11.68 9.74 4.03
N VAL A 21 -12.19 9.77 2.80
CA VAL A 21 -12.85 10.96 2.21
C VAL A 21 -14.34 10.98 2.55
N PHE A 22 -15.02 9.85 2.35
CA PHE A 22 -16.47 9.75 2.42
C PHE A 22 -16.99 9.14 3.73
N GLY A 23 -16.08 8.81 4.65
CA GLY A 23 -16.40 8.27 5.97
C GLY A 23 -16.83 6.80 5.95
N LYS A 24 -17.27 6.31 7.11
CA LYS A 24 -17.57 4.88 7.33
C LYS A 24 -18.74 4.36 6.49
N SER A 25 -19.67 5.23 6.09
CA SER A 25 -20.85 4.88 5.30
C SER A 25 -20.63 5.03 3.79
N TRP A 26 -19.38 5.12 3.33
CA TRP A 26 -19.06 5.36 1.93
C TRP A 26 -19.72 4.34 0.99
N LEU A 27 -19.82 3.08 1.41
CA LEU A 27 -20.35 2.02 0.54
C LEU A 27 -21.85 2.22 0.30
N GLN A 28 -22.61 2.61 1.32
CA GLN A 28 -24.03 2.93 1.20
C GLN A 28 -24.26 4.13 0.28
N GLN A 29 -23.32 5.09 0.26
CA GLN A 29 -23.40 6.25 -0.63
C GLN A 29 -23.22 5.90 -2.10
N CYS A 30 -22.59 4.77 -2.43
CA CYS A 30 -22.26 4.39 -3.82
C CYS A 30 -22.96 3.11 -4.30
N LEU A 31 -24.03 2.68 -3.63
CA LEU A 31 -24.85 1.53 -4.03
C LEU A 31 -26.30 1.96 -4.28
N THR A 32 -26.85 1.53 -5.41
CA THR A 32 -28.28 1.67 -5.70
C THR A 32 -29.11 0.73 -4.83
N ALA A 33 -30.45 0.91 -4.82
CA ALA A 33 -31.36 0.04 -4.08
C ALA A 33 -31.27 -1.44 -4.52
N ASP A 34 -30.95 -1.71 -5.79
CA ASP A 34 -30.69 -3.06 -6.32
C ASP A 34 -29.23 -3.53 -6.13
N GLY A 35 -28.42 -2.78 -5.37
CA GLY A 35 -27.06 -3.17 -4.98
C GLY A 35 -26.00 -2.97 -6.07
N LYS A 36 -26.28 -2.20 -7.13
CA LYS A 36 -25.30 -1.87 -8.16
C LYS A 36 -24.45 -0.68 -7.74
N TYR A 37 -23.16 -0.77 -8.05
CA TYR A 37 -22.23 0.32 -7.82
C TYR A 37 -22.48 1.48 -8.77
N TYR A 38 -22.46 2.70 -8.23
CA TYR A 38 -22.46 3.94 -9.00
C TYR A 38 -21.67 5.03 -8.26
N ARG A 39 -21.21 6.05 -8.98
CA ARG A 39 -20.43 7.14 -8.41
C ARG A 39 -21.35 8.31 -8.05
N THR A 40 -21.46 8.60 -6.76
CA THR A 40 -22.13 9.81 -6.25
C THR A 40 -21.22 11.03 -6.22
N ASP A 41 -19.91 10.81 -6.29
CA ASP A 41 -18.87 11.84 -6.33
C ASP A 41 -17.77 11.39 -7.29
N LEU A 42 -17.10 12.35 -7.95
CA LEU A 42 -16.02 12.04 -8.90
C LEU A 42 -14.77 11.49 -8.24
N ASN A 43 -14.61 11.60 -6.93
CA ASN A 43 -13.50 10.99 -6.21
C ASN A 43 -13.75 9.51 -5.86
N PHE A 44 -14.95 8.97 -6.08
CA PHE A 44 -15.16 7.52 -6.14
C PHE A 44 -14.56 6.93 -7.42
N PRO A 45 -13.97 5.71 -7.41
CA PRO A 45 -13.41 5.08 -8.59
C PRO A 45 -14.45 4.79 -9.68
N SER A 46 -14.03 4.62 -10.94
CA SER A 46 -14.93 4.30 -12.06
C SER A 46 -15.72 3.02 -11.87
N SER A 47 -15.16 2.06 -11.14
CA SER A 47 -15.70 0.72 -10.93
C SER A 47 -15.06 0.08 -9.69
N LEU A 48 -15.74 -0.89 -9.11
CA LEU A 48 -15.17 -1.79 -8.09
C LEU A 48 -14.85 -3.16 -8.72
N PRO A 49 -13.78 -3.84 -8.29
CA PRO A 49 -13.49 -5.18 -8.76
C PRO A 49 -14.63 -6.13 -8.38
N ARG A 50 -14.86 -7.15 -9.20
CA ARG A 50 -15.85 -8.17 -8.88
C ARG A 50 -15.38 -8.96 -7.66
N ARG A 51 -16.28 -9.14 -6.69
CA ARG A 51 -16.11 -10.05 -5.54
C ARG A 51 -17.14 -11.15 -5.62
N LYS A 52 -16.72 -12.41 -5.42
CA LYS A 52 -17.63 -13.56 -5.48
C LYS A 52 -18.62 -13.61 -4.32
N ASP A 53 -18.20 -13.13 -3.15
CA ASP A 53 -19.00 -13.23 -1.93
C ASP A 53 -20.03 -12.10 -1.82
N SER A 54 -19.57 -10.85 -1.66
CA SER A 54 -20.45 -9.69 -1.47
C SER A 54 -19.74 -8.35 -1.63
N MET A 55 -20.45 -7.36 -2.18
CA MET A 55 -20.03 -5.95 -2.19
C MET A 55 -19.81 -5.39 -0.77
N LYS A 56 -20.50 -5.92 0.24
CA LYS A 56 -20.32 -5.50 1.65
C LYS A 56 -18.90 -5.70 2.17
N GLN A 57 -18.14 -6.63 1.57
CA GLN A 57 -16.77 -6.88 1.98
C GLN A 57 -15.84 -5.68 1.74
N PHE A 58 -16.22 -4.73 0.86
CA PHE A 58 -15.45 -3.50 0.67
C PHE A 58 -15.49 -2.58 1.90
N GLU A 59 -16.48 -2.69 2.80
CA GLU A 59 -16.53 -1.87 4.02
C GLU A 59 -15.26 -2.05 4.88
N CYS A 60 -14.73 -3.28 4.92
CA CYS A 60 -13.51 -3.62 5.66
C CYS A 60 -12.24 -3.62 4.78
N ASP A 61 -12.38 -3.47 3.46
CA ASP A 61 -11.26 -3.42 2.52
C ASP A 61 -11.52 -2.38 1.41
N PRO A 62 -11.56 -1.09 1.77
CA PRO A 62 -11.94 -0.04 0.86
C PRO A 62 -10.90 0.16 -0.25
N PRO A 63 -11.34 0.50 -1.47
CA PRO A 63 -10.44 0.86 -2.56
C PRO A 63 -9.79 2.23 -2.36
N LEU A 64 -8.84 2.55 -3.25
CA LEU A 64 -8.39 3.91 -3.48
C LEU A 64 -9.52 4.78 -4.05
N SER A 65 -9.47 6.08 -3.71
CA SER A 65 -10.22 7.12 -4.39
C SER A 65 -9.58 7.45 -5.76
N CYS A 66 -10.25 8.25 -6.60
CA CYS A 66 -9.63 8.75 -7.84
C CYS A 66 -8.38 9.59 -7.56
N CYS A 67 -8.37 10.40 -6.50
CA CYS A 67 -7.17 11.09 -6.04
C CYS A 67 -6.08 10.12 -5.61
N GLY A 68 -6.42 9.04 -4.88
CA GLY A 68 -5.46 7.98 -4.52
C GLY A 68 -4.84 7.28 -5.73
N ILE A 69 -5.63 7.03 -6.77
CA ILE A 69 -5.18 6.51 -8.07
C ILE A 69 -4.21 7.49 -8.74
N PHE A 70 -4.59 8.77 -8.82
CA PHE A 70 -3.75 9.84 -9.38
C PHE A 70 -2.41 9.94 -8.64
N GLN A 71 -2.44 10.02 -7.31
CA GLN A 71 -1.25 10.09 -6.46
C GLN A 71 -0.30 8.91 -6.76
N SER A 72 -0.84 7.69 -6.83
CA SER A 72 -0.06 6.48 -7.07
C SER A 72 0.60 6.48 -8.45
N ARG A 73 -0.14 6.87 -9.49
CA ARG A 73 0.39 6.97 -10.85
C ARG A 73 1.47 8.04 -10.97
N LEU A 74 1.25 9.22 -10.38
CA LEU A 74 2.20 10.33 -10.40
C LEU A 74 3.54 9.94 -9.75
N ILE A 75 3.51 9.16 -8.66
CA ILE A 75 4.73 8.64 -8.04
C ILE A 75 5.45 7.65 -8.97
N GLY A 76 4.72 6.79 -9.66
CA GLY A 76 5.30 5.91 -10.69
C GLY A 76 5.98 6.67 -11.83
N GLU A 77 5.34 7.73 -12.31
CA GLU A 77 5.90 8.63 -13.33
C GLU A 77 7.16 9.34 -12.81
N ALA A 78 7.15 9.85 -11.57
CA ALA A 78 8.33 10.45 -10.95
C ALA A 78 9.49 9.46 -10.77
N LEU A 79 9.21 8.20 -10.44
CA LEU A 79 10.24 7.16 -10.33
C LEU A 79 10.84 6.82 -11.71
N LEU A 80 10.02 6.87 -12.77
CA LEU A 80 10.46 6.70 -14.15
C LEU A 80 11.39 7.84 -14.58
N ASP A 81 11.03 9.09 -14.27
CA ASP A 81 11.82 10.29 -14.57
C ASP A 81 13.18 10.29 -13.85
N GLN A 82 13.29 9.59 -12.72
CA GLN A 82 14.53 9.40 -11.95
C GLN A 82 15.27 8.11 -12.35
N GLU A 83 14.83 7.42 -13.41
CA GLU A 83 15.44 6.20 -13.93
C GLU A 83 15.58 5.09 -12.88
N VAL A 84 14.63 5.00 -11.94
CA VAL A 84 14.66 4.00 -10.86
C VAL A 84 14.34 2.61 -11.42
N THR A 85 15.33 1.71 -11.38
CA THR A 85 15.15 0.31 -11.79
C THR A 85 14.45 -0.50 -10.70
N VAL A 86 13.13 -0.66 -10.79
CA VAL A 86 12.36 -1.54 -9.89
C VAL A 86 12.49 -3.00 -10.34
N SER A 87 13.05 -3.85 -9.48
CA SER A 87 13.31 -5.28 -9.76
C SER A 87 12.19 -6.20 -9.28
N SER A 88 11.50 -5.83 -8.20
CA SER A 88 10.36 -6.57 -7.67
C SER A 88 9.43 -5.68 -6.87
N VAL A 89 8.16 -6.07 -6.81
CA VAL A 89 7.11 -5.36 -6.07
C VAL A 89 6.42 -6.32 -5.13
N TYR A 90 6.35 -5.93 -3.85
CA TYR A 90 5.59 -6.61 -2.82
C TYR A 90 4.46 -5.70 -2.35
N SER A 91 3.29 -6.27 -2.09
CA SER A 91 2.15 -5.53 -1.58
C SER A 91 1.49 -6.26 -0.42
N SER A 92 1.03 -5.48 0.55
CA SER A 92 -0.01 -5.92 1.48
C SER A 92 -1.25 -6.44 0.72
N PRO A 93 -2.01 -7.42 1.25
CA PRO A 93 -3.21 -7.95 0.60
C PRO A 93 -4.39 -6.97 0.56
N ALA A 94 -4.33 -5.86 1.29
CA ALA A 94 -5.36 -4.84 1.26
C ALA A 94 -5.52 -4.25 -0.15
N LEU A 95 -6.77 -4.10 -0.62
CA LEU A 95 -7.08 -3.64 -1.97
C LEU A 95 -6.42 -2.30 -2.30
N ARG A 96 -6.48 -1.36 -1.38
CA ARG A 96 -5.80 -0.06 -1.47
C ARG A 96 -4.29 -0.16 -1.76
N CYS A 97 -3.60 -1.13 -1.17
CA CYS A 97 -2.17 -1.35 -1.39
C CYS A 97 -1.91 -1.96 -2.76
N LEU A 98 -2.72 -2.96 -3.15
CA LEU A 98 -2.63 -3.60 -4.47
C LEU A 98 -2.91 -2.61 -5.60
N GLN A 99 -3.93 -1.76 -5.46
CA GLN A 99 -4.23 -0.69 -6.40
C GLN A 99 -3.11 0.34 -6.48
N THR A 100 -2.52 0.71 -5.33
CA THR A 100 -1.37 1.62 -5.31
C THR A 100 -0.20 1.01 -6.09
N ALA A 101 0.16 -0.24 -5.82
CA ALA A 101 1.23 -0.95 -6.53
C ALA A 101 0.97 -1.04 -8.04
N GLN A 102 -0.26 -1.37 -8.45
CA GLN A 102 -0.65 -1.43 -9.86
C GLN A 102 -0.47 -0.08 -10.56
N HIS A 103 -0.94 1.00 -9.95
CA HIS A 103 -0.85 2.34 -10.56
C HIS A 103 0.58 2.90 -10.56
N VAL A 104 1.39 2.58 -9.55
CA VAL A 104 2.83 2.88 -9.57
C VAL A 104 3.52 2.14 -10.73
N LEU A 105 3.23 0.85 -10.93
CA LEU A 105 3.76 0.06 -12.06
C LEU A 105 3.32 0.62 -13.43
N GLN A 106 2.09 1.11 -13.55
CA GLN A 106 1.61 1.79 -14.74
C GLN A 106 2.40 3.08 -15.02
N GLY A 107 2.61 3.93 -14.01
CA GLY A 107 3.43 5.14 -14.14
C GLY A 107 4.87 4.84 -14.54
N LEU A 108 5.44 3.76 -13.98
CA LEU A 108 6.76 3.24 -14.32
C LEU A 108 6.86 2.56 -15.70
N LYS A 109 5.74 2.34 -16.39
CA LYS A 109 5.67 1.55 -17.66
C LYS A 109 6.22 0.13 -17.50
N LEU A 110 6.02 -0.45 -16.32
CA LEU A 110 6.41 -1.80 -15.91
C LEU A 110 5.21 -2.75 -15.73
N ASN A 111 3.99 -2.27 -15.99
CA ASN A 111 2.80 -3.12 -16.06
C ASN A 111 3.05 -4.32 -17.00
N GLN A 112 2.53 -5.49 -16.66
CA GLN A 112 2.76 -6.78 -17.32
C GLN A 112 4.21 -7.30 -17.34
N LYS A 113 5.23 -6.46 -17.06
CA LYS A 113 6.65 -6.85 -17.00
C LYS A 113 7.07 -7.28 -15.59
N VAL A 114 6.62 -6.52 -14.59
CA VAL A 114 6.85 -6.83 -13.18
C VAL A 114 5.52 -7.17 -12.53
N LYS A 115 5.48 -8.31 -11.85
CA LYS A 115 4.27 -8.81 -11.19
C LYS A 115 4.32 -8.51 -9.68
N ILE A 116 3.17 -8.16 -9.13
CA ILE A 116 2.95 -7.84 -7.71
C ILE A 116 2.90 -9.14 -6.91
N ARG A 117 3.79 -9.24 -5.92
CA ARG A 117 3.83 -10.34 -4.96
C ARG A 117 2.99 -9.98 -3.74
N VAL A 118 1.88 -10.67 -3.56
CA VAL A 118 0.98 -10.43 -2.43
C VAL A 118 1.55 -11.09 -1.19
N GLU A 119 1.95 -10.29 -0.20
CA GLU A 119 2.57 -10.75 1.06
C GLU A 119 1.65 -10.40 2.24
N PRO A 120 0.89 -11.38 2.78
CA PRO A 120 -0.02 -11.15 3.90
C PRO A 120 0.66 -10.60 5.15
N GLY A 121 1.94 -10.90 5.38
CA GLY A 121 2.66 -10.38 6.53
C GLY A 121 2.94 -8.87 6.48
N LEU A 122 2.72 -8.21 5.34
CA LEU A 122 2.72 -6.74 5.20
C LEU A 122 1.36 -6.10 5.54
N PHE A 123 0.39 -6.87 6.05
CA PHE A 123 -0.89 -6.31 6.48
C PHE A 123 -0.74 -5.42 7.72
N GLU A 124 -1.64 -4.45 7.87
CA GLU A 124 -1.64 -3.47 8.96
C GLU A 124 -1.73 -4.16 10.32
N TRP A 125 -1.28 -3.49 11.38
CA TRP A 125 -1.48 -3.98 12.75
C TRP A 125 -2.96 -4.24 12.99
N THR A 126 -3.32 -5.52 13.15
CA THR A 126 -4.74 -5.95 13.10
C THR A 126 -5.58 -5.42 14.26
N LYS A 127 -4.95 -4.86 15.30
CA LYS A 127 -5.63 -4.10 16.37
C LYS A 127 -6.31 -2.83 15.87
N TRP A 128 -5.86 -2.27 14.74
CA TRP A 128 -6.46 -1.09 14.13
C TRP A 128 -7.62 -1.41 13.18
N GLU A 129 -7.88 -2.69 12.90
CA GLU A 129 -9.02 -3.09 12.09
C GLU A 129 -10.32 -2.91 12.87
N ALA A 130 -11.22 -2.07 12.32
CA ALA A 130 -12.42 -1.62 13.02
C ALA A 130 -13.39 -2.76 13.35
N SER A 131 -13.45 -3.79 12.49
CA SER A 131 -14.29 -4.97 12.67
C SER A 131 -13.75 -5.95 13.72
N ARG A 132 -12.51 -5.75 14.20
CA ARG A 132 -11.74 -6.74 14.98
C ARG A 132 -11.66 -8.12 14.32
N ALA A 133 -11.85 -8.17 13.01
CA ALA A 133 -11.73 -9.35 12.17
C ALA A 133 -10.71 -9.07 11.06
N ILE A 134 -10.09 -10.12 10.52
CA ILE A 134 -9.25 -9.97 9.33
C ILE A 134 -10.19 -9.69 8.14
N PRO A 135 -9.95 -8.63 7.35
CA PRO A 135 -10.75 -8.38 6.17
C PRO A 135 -10.73 -9.56 5.20
N ASN A 136 -11.86 -9.81 4.55
CA ASN A 136 -11.92 -10.75 3.45
C ASN A 136 -11.29 -10.11 2.21
N PHE A 137 -9.99 -10.33 2.03
CA PHE A 137 -9.23 -9.82 0.90
C PHE A 137 -9.65 -10.50 -0.40
N LEU A 138 -9.44 -9.81 -1.53
CA LEU A 138 -9.58 -10.45 -2.83
C LEU A 138 -8.61 -11.63 -2.94
N THR A 139 -9.11 -12.75 -3.45
CA THR A 139 -8.27 -13.89 -3.78
C THR A 139 -7.36 -13.57 -4.97
N VAL A 140 -6.24 -14.29 -5.10
CA VAL A 140 -5.36 -14.18 -6.27
C VAL A 140 -6.14 -14.37 -7.58
N ALA A 141 -7.12 -15.29 -7.60
CA ALA A 141 -7.96 -15.51 -8.78
C ALA A 141 -8.84 -14.30 -9.11
N GLU A 142 -9.48 -13.68 -8.10
CA GLU A 142 -10.29 -12.48 -8.32
C GLU A 142 -9.43 -11.27 -8.71
N LEU A 143 -8.22 -11.15 -8.18
CA LEU A 143 -7.27 -10.10 -8.59
C LEU A 143 -6.86 -10.26 -10.07
N VAL A 144 -6.61 -11.49 -10.51
CA VAL A 144 -6.31 -11.77 -11.93
C VAL A 144 -7.55 -11.51 -12.81
N GLU A 145 -8.75 -11.92 -12.38
CA GLU A 145 -10.01 -11.61 -13.09
C GLU A 145 -10.23 -10.09 -13.21
N ALA A 146 -9.84 -9.33 -12.18
CA ALA A 146 -9.86 -7.87 -12.17
C ALA A 146 -8.66 -7.22 -12.89
N SER A 147 -7.84 -8.01 -13.61
CA SER A 147 -6.70 -7.53 -14.41
C SER A 147 -5.57 -6.84 -13.62
N TYR A 148 -5.37 -7.21 -12.36
CA TYR A 148 -4.17 -6.83 -11.62
C TYR A 148 -2.98 -7.72 -12.04
N ASP A 149 -1.79 -7.11 -12.14
CA ASP A 149 -0.55 -7.79 -12.53
C ASP A 149 0.02 -8.64 -11.38
N ILE A 150 -0.69 -9.69 -10.95
CA ILE A 150 -0.31 -10.52 -9.79
C ILE A 150 0.68 -11.64 -10.16
N ASP A 151 1.69 -11.85 -9.31
CA ASP A 151 2.57 -13.02 -9.37
C ASP A 151 1.87 -14.24 -8.74
N THR A 152 1.20 -15.04 -9.58
CA THR A 152 0.48 -16.25 -9.14
C THR A 152 1.40 -17.38 -8.66
N SER A 153 2.70 -17.29 -8.97
CA SER A 153 3.71 -18.26 -8.53
C SER A 153 4.26 -17.93 -7.14
N TYR A 154 4.13 -16.69 -6.70
CA TYR A 154 4.59 -16.26 -5.38
C TYR A 154 3.86 -17.00 -4.26
N ARG A 155 4.61 -17.37 -3.24
CA ARG A 155 4.10 -17.92 -1.98
C ARG A 155 4.62 -17.02 -0.87
N GLY A 156 3.70 -16.36 -0.18
CA GLY A 156 4.05 -15.44 0.89
C GLY A 156 4.81 -16.15 2.02
N ASN A 157 5.76 -15.45 2.62
CA ASN A 157 6.51 -15.97 3.76
C ASN A 157 5.64 -16.04 5.02
N PHE A 158 4.60 -15.20 5.08
CA PHE A 158 3.60 -15.23 6.13
C PHE A 158 2.24 -15.66 5.55
N PRO A 159 1.70 -16.83 5.93
CA PRO A 159 0.40 -17.28 5.44
C PRO A 159 -0.74 -16.34 5.87
N LEU A 160 -1.71 -16.12 5.00
CA LEU A 160 -2.88 -15.29 5.33
C LEU A 160 -3.65 -15.85 6.55
N SER A 161 -3.74 -17.17 6.66
CA SER A 161 -4.37 -17.88 7.79
C SER A 161 -3.65 -17.67 9.12
N SER A 162 -2.41 -17.16 9.10
CA SER A 162 -1.64 -16.87 10.30
C SER A 162 -1.88 -15.44 10.82
N LEU A 163 -2.63 -14.59 10.10
CA LEU A 163 -3.02 -13.28 10.63
C LEU A 163 -4.03 -13.47 11.77
N VAL A 164 -3.67 -12.95 12.94
CA VAL A 164 -4.51 -13.02 14.13
C VAL A 164 -5.28 -11.71 14.28
N PRO A 165 -6.61 -11.74 14.48
CA PRO A 165 -7.36 -10.52 14.77
C PRO A 165 -6.92 -9.89 16.09
N SER A 166 -6.77 -8.56 16.11
CA SER A 166 -6.36 -7.81 17.30
C SER A 166 -5.05 -8.31 17.93
N GLU A 167 -4.05 -8.62 17.10
CA GLU A 167 -2.74 -9.10 17.55
C GLU A 167 -2.02 -8.09 18.47
N SER A 168 -1.07 -8.60 19.27
CA SER A 168 -0.21 -7.74 20.10
C SER A 168 0.72 -6.88 19.22
N TYR A 169 1.26 -5.80 19.78
CA TYR A 169 2.23 -4.97 19.04
C TYR A 169 3.53 -5.74 18.78
N GLU A 170 3.91 -6.60 19.71
CA GLU A 170 5.08 -7.49 19.60
C GLU A 170 4.91 -8.49 18.45
N ASP A 171 3.74 -9.10 18.32
CA ASP A 171 3.48 -10.06 17.24
C ASP A 171 3.37 -9.37 15.87
N TYR A 172 2.75 -8.19 15.82
CA TYR A 172 2.78 -7.33 14.64
C TYR A 172 4.22 -7.02 14.21
N GLY A 173 5.06 -6.57 15.15
CA GLY A 173 6.46 -6.23 14.89
C GLY A 173 7.28 -7.44 14.39
N LYS A 174 7.03 -8.64 14.92
CA LYS A 174 7.68 -9.88 14.45
C LYS A 174 7.29 -10.21 13.01
N ARG A 175 6.01 -10.15 12.65
CA ARG A 175 5.59 -10.55 11.29
C ARG A 175 5.94 -9.51 10.24
N ASP A 176 5.66 -8.23 10.49
CA ASP A 176 5.87 -7.16 9.53
C ASP A 176 7.37 -6.88 9.42
N GLY A 177 8.03 -6.62 10.56
CA GLY A 177 9.44 -6.24 10.64
C GLY A 177 10.45 -7.37 10.44
N ALA A 178 10.20 -8.61 10.88
CA ALA A 178 11.23 -9.66 10.92
C ALA A 178 10.97 -10.84 9.96
N ALA A 179 9.72 -11.27 9.75
CA ALA A 179 9.42 -12.56 9.11
C ALA A 179 8.88 -12.47 7.67
N ALA A 180 8.18 -11.40 7.27
CA ALA A 180 7.42 -11.42 6.01
C ALA A 180 8.16 -10.91 4.75
N PRO A 181 8.87 -9.77 4.76
CA PRO A 181 9.53 -9.27 3.53
C PRO A 181 11.05 -9.45 3.52
N LEU A 182 11.68 -9.68 4.67
CA LEU A 182 13.14 -9.73 4.81
C LEU A 182 13.79 -10.99 4.23
N PRO A 183 13.23 -12.21 4.33
CA PRO A 183 13.91 -13.40 3.82
C PRO A 183 14.24 -13.35 2.31
N PRO A 184 13.37 -12.88 1.41
CA PRO A 184 13.72 -12.65 0.00
C PRO A 184 14.77 -11.54 -0.19
N LEU A 185 14.78 -10.54 0.70
CA LEU A 185 15.81 -9.51 0.72
C LEU A 185 17.18 -10.13 1.03
N PHE A 186 17.29 -11.05 1.98
CA PHE A 186 18.60 -11.65 2.31
C PHE A 186 18.97 -12.89 1.48
N ALA A 187 18.01 -13.55 0.82
CA ALA A 187 18.25 -14.77 0.05
C ALA A 187 18.92 -14.55 -1.32
N PHE A 188 18.82 -13.35 -1.90
CA PHE A 188 19.41 -13.02 -3.21
C PHE A 188 20.38 -11.83 -3.10
N PRO A 189 21.51 -11.96 -2.39
CA PRO A 189 22.51 -10.92 -2.32
C PRO A 189 23.07 -10.62 -3.72
N GLY A 190 23.20 -9.34 -4.07
CA GLY A 190 23.88 -8.91 -5.30
C GLY A 190 23.01 -8.70 -6.55
N VAL A 191 21.67 -8.91 -6.50
CA VAL A 191 20.79 -8.50 -7.61
C VAL A 191 20.57 -6.98 -7.53
N PRO A 192 21.05 -6.19 -8.52
CA PRO A 192 20.91 -4.73 -8.49
C PRO A 192 19.46 -4.30 -8.72
N GLY A 193 19.08 -3.15 -8.16
CA GLY A 193 17.77 -2.54 -8.34
C GLY A 193 16.99 -2.32 -7.04
N VAL A 194 15.82 -1.73 -7.19
CA VAL A 194 14.93 -1.34 -6.09
C VAL A 194 13.82 -2.36 -5.91
N ILE A 195 13.62 -2.77 -4.67
CA ILE A 195 12.52 -3.61 -4.23
C ILE A 195 11.48 -2.67 -3.65
N LEU A 196 10.35 -2.55 -4.35
CA LEU A 196 9.23 -1.70 -3.94
C LEU A 196 8.32 -2.50 -3.01
N ILE A 197 8.05 -1.95 -1.82
CA ILE A 197 7.12 -2.51 -0.85
C ILE A 197 5.98 -1.53 -0.66
N VAL A 198 4.76 -1.93 -1.01
CA VAL A 198 3.54 -1.13 -0.84
C VAL A 198 2.72 -1.69 0.33
N GLY A 199 2.68 -0.93 1.42
CA GLY A 199 2.04 -1.33 2.66
C GLY A 199 1.24 -0.19 3.27
N HIS A 200 1.30 -0.09 4.59
CA HIS A 200 0.59 0.91 5.37
C HIS A 200 1.57 1.92 5.97
N GLY A 201 1.07 2.93 6.68
CA GLY A 201 1.95 3.89 7.35
C GLY A 201 2.86 3.21 8.37
N SER A 202 2.34 2.20 9.05
CA SER A 202 3.07 1.35 10.00
C SER A 202 4.26 0.63 9.35
N SER A 203 4.08 0.07 8.15
CA SER A 203 5.10 -0.64 7.38
C SER A 203 6.36 0.21 7.15
N LEU A 204 6.22 1.53 6.97
CA LEU A 204 7.40 2.40 6.82
C LEU A 204 8.31 2.32 8.04
N ALA A 205 7.73 2.32 9.23
CA ALA A 205 8.48 2.38 10.48
C ALA A 205 8.98 1.00 10.92
N SER A 206 8.12 -0.02 10.91
CA SER A 206 8.49 -1.38 11.29
C SER A 206 9.55 -1.97 10.36
N LEU A 207 9.35 -1.90 9.04
CA LEU A 207 10.26 -2.51 8.06
C LEU A 207 11.62 -1.85 8.02
N THR A 208 11.64 -0.51 7.91
CA THR A 208 12.92 0.18 7.72
C THR A 208 13.76 0.18 8.99
N ARG A 209 13.13 0.20 10.17
CA ARG A 209 13.86 0.05 11.44
C ARG A 209 14.43 -1.35 11.60
N ALA A 210 13.64 -2.38 11.31
CA ALA A 210 14.12 -3.76 11.34
C ALA A 210 15.28 -3.98 10.35
N LEU A 211 15.12 -3.49 9.12
CA LEU A 211 16.14 -3.59 8.07
C LEU A 211 17.45 -2.87 8.45
N THR A 212 17.37 -1.74 9.13
CA THR A 212 18.54 -0.94 9.57
C THR A 212 19.05 -1.29 10.97
N GLY A 213 18.50 -2.33 11.62
CA GLY A 213 18.91 -2.76 12.95
C GLY A 213 18.53 -1.78 14.08
N LEU A 214 17.61 -0.86 13.84
CA LEU A 214 17.10 0.05 14.85
C LEU A 214 16.04 -0.65 15.73
N PRO A 215 16.02 -0.38 17.05
CA PRO A 215 15.06 -1.01 17.95
C PRO A 215 13.63 -0.59 17.63
N SER A 216 12.66 -1.46 17.90
CA SER A 216 11.24 -1.09 17.87
C SER A 216 10.96 0.04 18.84
N ARG A 217 10.04 0.94 18.46
CA ARG A 217 9.49 1.95 19.40
C ARG A 217 8.47 1.31 20.32
N ASP A 218 8.12 1.97 21.42
CA ASP A 218 6.90 1.60 22.14
C ASP A 218 5.66 1.82 21.26
N SER A 219 4.59 1.12 21.58
CA SER A 219 3.36 1.13 20.76
C SER A 219 2.67 2.51 20.69
N GLY A 220 2.84 3.36 21.72
CA GLY A 220 2.25 4.70 21.78
C GLY A 220 2.97 5.65 20.82
N ASP A 221 4.29 5.74 20.92
CA ASP A 221 5.13 6.53 20.02
C ASP A 221 5.02 6.05 18.58
N PHE A 222 4.96 4.73 18.38
CA PHE A 222 4.72 4.13 17.07
C PHE A 222 3.41 4.63 16.47
N ALA A 223 2.30 4.55 17.21
CA ALA A 223 0.99 5.00 16.72
C ALA A 223 0.99 6.51 16.39
N GLN A 224 1.64 7.34 17.21
CA GLN A 224 1.73 8.78 16.95
C GLN A 224 2.56 9.11 15.71
N MET A 225 3.63 8.34 15.45
CA MET A 225 4.41 8.48 14.23
C MET A 225 3.57 8.11 13.00
N VAL A 226 2.91 6.96 13.02
CA VAL A 226 2.16 6.45 11.86
C VAL A 226 1.07 7.40 11.41
N ARG A 227 0.40 8.07 12.36
CA ARG A 227 -0.62 9.10 12.08
C ARG A 227 -0.11 10.29 11.26
N LYS A 228 1.20 10.57 11.28
CA LYS A 228 1.80 11.69 10.56
C LYS A 228 2.21 11.34 9.14
N ILE A 229 2.17 10.06 8.75
CA ILE A 229 2.61 9.61 7.44
C ILE A 229 1.49 9.87 6.42
N PRO A 230 1.68 10.73 5.41
CA PRO A 230 0.66 11.01 4.40
C PRO A 230 0.50 9.85 3.41
N SER A 231 -0.53 9.88 2.57
CA SER A 231 -0.64 8.99 1.41
C SER A 231 0.63 9.07 0.56
N LEU A 232 1.14 7.93 0.09
CA LEU A 232 2.38 7.81 -0.70
C LEU A 232 3.63 8.29 0.04
N GLY A 233 3.55 8.54 1.35
CA GLY A 233 4.72 8.70 2.19
C GLY A 233 5.64 7.50 2.02
N MET A 234 6.95 7.74 1.97
CA MET A 234 7.92 6.71 1.64
C MET A 234 9.21 6.82 2.46
N CYS A 235 9.82 5.67 2.72
CA CYS A 235 11.16 5.54 3.27
C CYS A 235 12.01 4.72 2.31
N PHE A 236 13.28 5.08 2.14
CA PHE A 236 14.21 4.37 1.27
C PHE A 236 15.43 3.88 2.06
N CYS A 237 15.75 2.60 1.92
CA CYS A 237 16.94 2.00 2.50
C CYS A 237 17.86 1.49 1.39
N GLU A 238 19.16 1.74 1.50
CA GLU A 238 20.18 1.23 0.59
C GLU A 238 21.13 0.26 1.30
N GLU A 239 21.55 -0.77 0.58
CA GLU A 239 22.55 -1.74 1.03
C GLU A 239 23.97 -1.14 0.94
N LEU A 240 24.71 -1.24 2.04
CA LEU A 240 26.11 -0.87 2.15
C LEU A 240 26.98 -2.05 1.67
N LYS A 241 27.75 -1.80 0.60
CA LYS A 241 28.51 -2.82 -0.15
C LYS A 241 29.45 -3.69 0.69
N ASP A 242 29.96 -3.17 1.80
CA ASP A 242 31.09 -3.78 2.51
C ASP A 242 30.69 -4.48 3.83
N GLU A 243 29.41 -4.42 4.25
CA GLU A 243 29.03 -4.87 5.60
C GLU A 243 27.69 -5.64 5.71
N ASN A 244 27.00 -5.95 4.60
CA ASN A 244 25.61 -6.48 4.63
C ASN A 244 24.66 -5.64 5.53
N LYS A 245 24.97 -4.34 5.67
CA LYS A 245 24.18 -3.40 6.46
C LYS A 245 23.31 -2.56 5.55
N TRP A 246 22.18 -2.12 6.08
CA TRP A 246 21.29 -1.20 5.40
C TRP A 246 21.28 0.14 6.11
N GLN A 247 21.19 1.21 5.33
CA GLN A 247 21.03 2.56 5.85
C GLN A 247 19.81 3.23 5.23
N MET A 248 19.09 4.02 6.03
CA MET A 248 18.05 4.90 5.50
C MET A 248 18.70 6.08 4.78
N VAL A 249 18.23 6.37 3.59
CA VAL A 249 18.66 7.51 2.76
C VAL A 249 17.44 8.26 2.25
N ASN A 250 17.66 9.41 1.59
CA ASN A 250 16.57 10.14 0.95
C ASN A 250 15.92 9.28 -0.14
N PRO A 251 14.58 9.23 -0.22
CA PRO A 251 13.90 8.59 -1.34
C PRO A 251 14.31 9.21 -2.69
N PRO A 252 14.28 8.43 -3.78
CA PRO A 252 14.72 8.90 -5.10
C PRO A 252 13.78 9.96 -5.70
N VAL A 253 12.57 10.13 -5.16
CA VAL A 253 11.57 11.10 -5.62
C VAL A 253 11.14 12.04 -4.50
N LYS A 254 10.57 13.19 -4.88
CA LYS A 254 10.06 14.19 -3.94
C LYS A 254 8.74 13.78 -3.31
N THR A 255 8.37 14.46 -2.23
CA THR A 255 7.06 14.34 -1.60
C THR A 255 5.97 14.93 -2.47
N LEU A 256 4.76 14.35 -2.41
CA LEU A 256 3.55 14.93 -2.97
C LEU A 256 2.76 15.65 -1.87
N THR A 257 2.46 16.94 -2.06
CA THR A 257 1.68 17.74 -1.12
C THR A 257 0.61 18.51 -1.88
N HIS A 258 -0.64 18.37 -1.46
CA HIS A 258 -1.77 19.08 -2.04
C HIS A 258 -2.84 19.35 -0.96
N GLY A 259 -3.72 20.32 -1.23
CA GLY A 259 -4.87 20.61 -0.37
C GLY A 259 -6.04 19.66 -0.58
N ALA A 260 -7.05 19.77 0.27
CA ALA A 260 -8.33 19.12 0.08
C ALA A 260 -9.18 19.87 -0.95
N ASN A 261 -10.20 19.20 -1.50
CA ASN A 261 -11.24 19.82 -2.32
C ASN A 261 -12.61 19.55 -1.69
N ALA A 262 -13.38 20.59 -1.42
CA ALA A 262 -14.63 20.48 -0.67
C ALA A 262 -15.78 19.99 -1.57
N ALA A 263 -16.72 19.23 -0.97
CA ALA A 263 -17.99 18.93 -1.62
C ALA A 263 -18.78 20.22 -1.86
N PHE A 264 -19.36 20.37 -3.05
CA PHE A 264 -20.07 21.59 -3.44
C PHE A 264 -21.44 21.27 -4.00
N ASN A 265 -22.47 21.91 -3.44
CA ASN A 265 -23.84 21.88 -3.95
C ASN A 265 -24.30 23.32 -4.20
N TRP A 266 -24.33 23.70 -5.47
CA TRP A 266 -24.69 25.06 -5.89
C TRP A 266 -26.09 25.49 -5.45
N ARG A 267 -27.06 24.56 -5.32
CA ARG A 267 -28.41 24.93 -4.85
C ARG A 267 -28.36 25.35 -3.40
N ASN A 268 -27.73 24.56 -2.55
CA ASN A 268 -27.63 24.87 -1.12
C ASN A 268 -26.69 26.05 -0.84
N THR A 269 -25.69 26.27 -1.68
CA THR A 269 -24.71 27.34 -1.43
C THR A 269 -25.10 28.69 -2.03
N ILE A 270 -25.77 28.69 -3.19
CA ILE A 270 -26.07 29.92 -3.94
C ILE A 270 -27.56 30.29 -3.87
N MET A 271 -28.45 29.30 -3.73
CA MET A 271 -29.90 29.53 -3.80
C MET A 271 -30.63 29.44 -2.44
N GLU A 272 -30.00 28.94 -1.37
CA GLU A 272 -30.58 29.05 -0.03
C GLU A 272 -30.39 30.50 0.47
N ASP A 273 -31.50 31.16 0.82
CA ASP A 273 -31.53 32.50 1.44
C ASP A 273 -30.94 32.51 2.85
#